data_AF-K2CEI1-F1
#
_entry.id   AF-K2CEI1-F1
#
_cell.length_a   1.000
_cell.length_b   1.000
_cell.length_c   1.000
_cell.angle_alpha   90.00
_cell.angle_beta   90.00
_cell.angle_gamma   90.00
#
_symmetry.space_group_name_H-M   'P 1'
#
loop_
_entity.id
_entity.type
_entity.pdbx_description
1 polymer ?
#
loop_
_entity_poly.entity_id
_entity_poly.type
_entity_poly.pdbx_seq_one_letter_code
_entity_poly.pdbx_strand_id
1 'polypeptide(L)'
;MQTVTGIITPHRGRGTRLGVPTINLPAPADIPDGVYAGYVQHQSNRYPAAVFVGAAITFGEQDRQIEAHIIDQTITLTGAVTIDLIKCIRPNQRFPNSEQLQQQMQSDIRVIKQCLQELSQNN
;
A
#
# COMPACT_ATOMS: atom_id res chain seq x y z
N MET A 1 9.19 6.19 -11.11
CA MET A 1 7.78 5.85 -10.85
C MET A 1 7.51 4.50 -11.49
N GLN A 2 6.89 3.57 -10.77
CA GLN A 2 6.47 2.27 -11.30
C GLN A 2 4.94 2.19 -11.20
N THR A 3 4.29 1.53 -12.15
CA THR A 3 2.82 1.45 -12.19
C THR A 3 2.39 0.00 -12.36
N VAL A 4 1.41 -0.43 -11.59
CA VAL A 4 0.86 -1.79 -11.63
C VAL A 4 -0.63 -1.73 -11.87
N THR A 5 -1.12 -2.42 -12.89
CA THR A 5 -2.56 -2.54 -13.18
C THR A 5 -3.01 -3.96 -12.92
N GLY A 6 -4.19 -4.12 -12.32
CA GLY A 6 -4.75 -5.44 -12.05
C GLY A 6 -6.19 -5.38 -11.57
N ILE A 7 -6.76 -6.56 -11.34
CA ILE A 7 -8.08 -6.72 -10.75
C ILE A 7 -7.92 -6.91 -9.24
N ILE A 8 -8.67 -6.14 -8.46
CA ILE A 8 -8.69 -6.25 -7.00
C ILE A 8 -9.06 -7.69 -6.62
N THR A 9 -8.17 -8.34 -5.86
CA THR A 9 -8.43 -9.68 -5.35
C THR A 9 -8.97 -9.63 -3.91
N PRO A 10 -9.84 -10.59 -3.53
CA PRO A 10 -10.21 -10.74 -2.14
C PRO A 10 -8.98 -11.03 -1.29
N HIS A 11 -8.87 -10.32 -0.17
CA HIS A 11 -7.94 -10.69 0.88
C HIS A 11 -8.21 -12.13 1.34
N ARG A 12 -7.18 -12.96 1.51
CA ARG A 12 -7.31 -14.34 1.99
C ARG A 12 -7.76 -14.46 3.46
N GLY A 13 -8.24 -13.37 4.07
CA GLY A 13 -8.95 -13.37 5.35
C GLY A 13 -8.08 -13.61 6.58
N ARG A 14 -6.75 -13.52 6.47
CA ARG A 14 -5.82 -13.83 7.58
C ARG A 14 -5.16 -12.60 8.22
N GLY A 15 -5.31 -11.44 7.57
CA GLY A 15 -4.70 -10.16 7.95
C GLY A 15 -5.69 -9.00 8.16
N THR A 16 -6.96 -9.24 8.49
CA THR A 16 -7.91 -8.17 8.90
C THR A 16 -7.54 -7.53 10.26
N ARG A 17 -6.27 -7.57 10.67
CA ARG A 17 -5.82 -7.18 12.01
C ARG A 17 -5.95 -5.69 12.31
N LEU A 18 -6.22 -4.84 11.31
CA LEU A 18 -6.42 -3.40 11.51
C LEU A 18 -7.80 -2.89 11.08
N GLY A 19 -8.69 -3.74 10.56
CA GLY A 19 -10.05 -3.34 10.17
C GLY A 19 -10.14 -2.34 9.02
N VAL A 20 -9.06 -2.15 8.26
CA VAL A 20 -8.98 -1.16 7.19
C VAL A 20 -9.12 -1.84 5.82
N PRO A 21 -10.00 -1.38 4.93
CA PRO A 21 -10.09 -1.89 3.56
C PRO A 21 -8.75 -1.70 2.82
N THR A 22 -8.19 -2.78 2.31
CA THR A 22 -6.98 -2.76 1.47
C THR A 22 -7.28 -3.35 0.10
N ILE A 23 -6.67 -2.74 -0.91
CA ILE A 23 -6.69 -3.20 -2.29
C ILE A 23 -5.51 -4.13 -2.49
N ASN A 24 -5.76 -5.35 -2.95
CA ASN A 24 -4.74 -6.38 -3.10
C ASN A 24 -4.54 -6.69 -4.58
N LEU A 25 -3.29 -6.67 -5.04
CA LEU A 25 -2.86 -7.13 -6.37
C LEU A 25 -1.62 -8.04 -6.23
N PRO A 26 -1.39 -8.99 -7.17
CA PRO A 26 -0.12 -9.69 -7.25
C PRO A 26 1.04 -8.70 -7.47
N ALA A 27 2.16 -8.88 -6.75
CA ALA A 27 3.34 -8.03 -6.92
C ALA A 27 4.25 -8.52 -8.06
N PRO A 28 4.60 -7.65 -9.02
CA PRO A 28 5.69 -7.90 -9.97
C PRO A 28 7.03 -8.19 -9.29
N ALA A 29 7.84 -9.05 -9.91
CA ALA A 29 9.12 -9.51 -9.35
C ALA A 29 10.20 -8.43 -9.26
N ASP A 30 10.12 -7.41 -10.12
CA ASP A 30 11.10 -6.34 -10.31
C ASP A 30 10.89 -5.14 -9.37
N ILE A 31 9.71 -5.02 -8.77
CA ILE A 31 9.43 -3.98 -7.78
C ILE A 31 10.05 -4.43 -6.44
N PRO A 32 10.90 -3.63 -5.77
CA PRO A 32 11.46 -4.01 -4.47
C PRO A 32 10.41 -4.13 -3.37
N ASP A 33 10.73 -4.91 -2.34
CA ASP A 33 9.90 -4.99 -1.13
C ASP A 33 10.02 -3.70 -0.30
N GLY A 34 8.88 -3.12 0.09
CA GLY A 34 8.88 -1.85 0.81
C GLY A 34 7.51 -1.23 1.00
N VAL A 35 7.52 -0.07 1.66
CA VAL A 35 6.37 0.81 1.78
C VAL A 35 6.60 2.03 0.91
N TYR A 36 5.61 2.35 0.10
CA TYR A 36 5.65 3.38 -0.92
C TYR A 36 4.55 4.42 -0.68
N ALA A 37 4.88 5.67 -0.93
CA ALA A 37 3.90 6.70 -1.25
C ALA A 37 3.40 6.45 -2.67
N GLY A 38 2.08 6.43 -2.84
CA GLY A 38 1.48 6.08 -4.12
C GLY A 38 0.10 6.68 -4.35
N TYR A 39 -0.46 6.34 -5.50
CA TYR A 39 -1.86 6.63 -5.82
C TYR A 39 -2.57 5.38 -6.31
N VAL A 40 -3.83 5.23 -5.95
CA VAL A 40 -4.75 4.27 -6.55
C VAL A 40 -5.62 5.03 -7.54
N GLN A 41 -5.62 4.60 -8.80
CA GLN A 41 -6.54 5.06 -9.82
C GLN A 41 -7.64 4.02 -10.00
N HIS A 42 -8.88 4.48 -9.93
CA HIS A 42 -10.07 3.67 -10.17
C HIS A 42 -11.10 4.50 -10.91
N GLN A 43 -11.48 4.05 -12.11
CA GLN A 43 -12.30 4.83 -13.03
C GLN A 43 -11.67 6.22 -13.28
N SER A 44 -12.42 7.30 -13.05
CA SER A 44 -11.96 8.69 -13.19
C SER A 44 -11.34 9.26 -11.91
N ASN A 45 -11.27 8.49 -10.83
CA ASN A 45 -10.80 8.96 -9.53
C ASN A 45 -9.36 8.53 -9.26
N ARG A 46 -8.63 9.40 -8.56
CA ARG A 46 -7.26 9.14 -8.09
C ARG A 46 -7.18 9.42 -6.59
N TYR A 47 -6.75 8.42 -5.85
CA TYR A 47 -6.73 8.44 -4.39
C TYR A 47 -5.29 8.33 -3.87
N PRO A 48 -4.85 9.20 -2.93
CA PRO A 48 -3.57 9.02 -2.28
C PRO A 48 -3.57 7.72 -1.48
N ALA A 49 -2.49 6.96 -1.55
CA ALA A 49 -2.41 5.65 -0.93
C ALA A 49 -1.05 5.39 -0.29
N ALA A 50 -1.08 4.67 0.83
CA ALA A 50 0.08 3.95 1.34
C ALA A 50 0.11 2.57 0.72
N VAL A 51 1.19 2.23 0.03
CA VAL A 51 1.29 0.98 -0.73
C VAL A 51 2.41 0.12 -0.16
N PHE A 52 2.07 -1.05 0.34
CA PHE A 52 3.04 -2.08 0.70
C PHE A 52 3.28 -2.99 -0.49
N VAL A 53 4.55 -3.33 -0.74
CA VAL A 53 4.95 -4.35 -1.70
C VAL A 53 5.79 -5.38 -0.96
N GLY A 54 5.43 -6.64 -1.08
CA GLY A 54 6.21 -7.76 -0.57
C GLY A 54 5.34 -8.85 0.00
N ALA A 55 5.97 -9.79 0.68
CA ALA A 55 5.25 -10.79 1.46
C ALA A 55 5.09 -10.29 2.90
N ALA A 56 3.97 -10.63 3.54
CA ALA A 56 3.77 -10.35 4.96
C ALA A 56 4.62 -11.31 5.81
N ILE A 57 5.94 -11.06 5.85
CA ILE A 57 6.94 -11.98 6.44
C ILE A 57 6.64 -12.27 7.92
N THR A 58 6.13 -11.28 8.65
CA THR A 58 5.70 -11.43 10.06
C THR A 58 4.62 -12.50 10.25
N PHE A 59 3.87 -12.83 9.19
CA PHE A 59 2.81 -13.85 9.17
C PHE A 59 3.18 -15.12 8.40
N GLY A 60 4.44 -15.25 7.95
CA GLY A 60 4.94 -16.44 7.26
C GLY A 60 4.46 -16.60 5.81
N GLU A 61 3.98 -15.52 5.18
CA GLU A 61 3.56 -15.55 3.79
C GLU A 61 4.76 -15.63 2.83
N GLN A 62 4.59 -16.35 1.72
CA GLN A 62 5.62 -16.50 0.68
C GLN A 62 5.26 -15.76 -0.63
N ASP A 63 3.98 -15.56 -0.88
CA ASP A 63 3.50 -14.86 -2.07
C ASP A 63 3.63 -13.35 -1.87
N ARG A 64 4.32 -12.68 -2.80
CA ARG A 64 4.44 -11.22 -2.78
C ARG A 64 3.16 -10.59 -3.29
N GLN A 65 2.62 -9.64 -2.53
CA GLN A 65 1.43 -8.88 -2.87
C GLN A 65 1.73 -7.39 -2.85
N ILE A 66 0.89 -6.63 -3.54
CA ILE A 66 0.74 -5.20 -3.37
C ILE A 66 -0.52 -4.99 -2.55
N GLU A 67 -0.38 -4.34 -1.41
CA GLU A 67 -1.50 -3.92 -0.58
C GLU A 67 -1.55 -2.38 -0.56
N ALA A 68 -2.59 -1.80 -1.12
CA ALA A 68 -2.80 -0.35 -1.09
C ALA A 68 -3.90 0.02 -0.09
N HIS A 69 -3.56 0.91 0.83
CA HIS A 69 -4.48 1.55 1.75
C HIS A 69 -4.75 2.99 1.27
N ILE A 70 -6.00 3.29 0.93
CA ILE A 70 -6.42 4.65 0.58
C ILE A 70 -6.42 5.52 1.84
N ILE A 71 -5.71 6.64 1.76
CA ILE A 71 -5.50 7.55 2.88
C ILE A 71 -6.69 8.50 3.03
N ASP A 72 -7.08 8.74 4.28
CA ASP A 72 -8.15 9.69 4.69
C ASP A 72 -9.56 9.39 4.15
N GLN A 73 -9.77 8.18 3.61
CA GLN A 73 -11.09 7.74 3.13
C GLN A 73 -11.32 6.27 3.46
N THR A 74 -12.54 5.96 3.89
CA THR A 74 -13.00 4.57 4.05
C THR A 74 -13.82 4.21 2.82
N ILE A 75 -13.17 3.58 1.83
CA ILE A 75 -13.81 3.17 0.59
C ILE A 75 -13.44 1.73 0.24
N THR A 76 -14.43 0.99 -0.26
CA THR A 76 -14.24 -0.35 -0.81
C THR A 76 -14.35 -0.27 -2.31
N LEU A 77 -13.28 -0.61 -3.00
CA LEU A 77 -13.23 -0.66 -4.46
C LEU A 77 -13.30 -2.10 -4.94
N THR A 78 -13.85 -2.31 -6.14
CA THR A 78 -13.88 -3.60 -6.83
C THR A 78 -13.51 -3.42 -8.30
N GLY A 79 -13.10 -4.49 -8.97
CA GLY A 79 -12.77 -4.48 -10.40
C GLY A 79 -11.33 -4.05 -10.70
N ALA A 80 -11.11 -3.42 -11.85
CA ALA A 80 -9.79 -3.01 -12.32
C ALA A 80 -9.30 -1.73 -11.63
N VAL A 81 -8.04 -1.72 -11.22
CA VAL A 81 -7.33 -0.57 -10.65
C VAL A 81 -5.94 -0.44 -11.24
N THR A 82 -5.40 0.77 -11.16
CA THR A 82 -3.99 1.06 -11.42
C THR A 82 -3.36 1.67 -10.17
N ILE A 83 -2.21 1.17 -9.75
CA ILE A 83 -1.47 1.65 -8.59
C ILE A 83 -0.16 2.28 -9.06
N ASP A 84 0.02 3.56 -8.78
CA ASP A 84 1.27 4.28 -9.02
C ASP A 84 2.15 4.26 -7.76
N LEU A 85 3.35 3.70 -7.88
CA LEU A 85 4.40 3.75 -6.87
C LEU A 85 5.29 4.97 -7.15
N ILE A 86 5.10 6.02 -6.34
CA ILE A 86 5.75 7.31 -6.55
C ILE A 86 7.12 7.33 -5.88
N LYS A 87 7.18 6.99 -4.59
CA LYS A 87 8.43 7.04 -3.80
C LYS A 87 8.46 5.93 -2.75
N CYS A 88 9.56 5.19 -2.68
CA CYS A 88 9.80 4.28 -1.56
C CYS A 88 10.12 5.11 -0.30
N ILE A 89 9.36 4.87 0.77
CA ILE A 89 9.52 5.56 2.06
C ILE A 89 10.38 4.73 3.01
N ARG A 90 10.30 3.40 2.93
CA ARG A 90 11.19 2.47 3.65
C ARG A 90 11.16 1.06 3.06
N PRO A 91 12.22 0.25 3.28
CA PRO A 91 12.19 -1.18 2.97
C PRO A 91 11.19 -1.96 3.84
N ASN A 92 10.86 -3.17 3.41
CA ASN A 92 10.12 -4.14 4.22
C ASN A 92 10.97 -4.58 5.42
N GLN A 93 10.38 -4.64 6.61
CA GLN A 93 11.08 -4.97 7.84
C GLN A 93 10.17 -5.77 8.78
N ARG A 94 10.79 -6.66 9.58
CA ARG A 94 10.08 -7.37 10.64
C ARG A 94 9.95 -6.48 11.87
N PHE A 95 8.81 -6.61 12.56
CA PHE A 95 8.58 -5.97 13.85
C PHE A 95 8.47 -7.04 14.94
N PRO A 96 8.99 -6.78 16.14
CA PRO A 96 8.95 -7.73 17.24
C PRO A 96 7.54 -7.91 17.82
N ASN A 97 6.65 -6.93 17.63
CA ASN A 97 5.25 -7.01 18.07
C ASN A 97 4.32 -6.12 17.22
N SER A 98 3.01 -6.29 17.41
CA SER A 98 1.98 -5.55 16.68
C SER A 98 1.92 -4.06 17.04
N GLU A 99 2.29 -3.68 18.26
CA GLU A 99 2.28 -2.29 18.70
C GLU A 99 3.33 -1.48 17.93
N GLN A 100 4.56 -2.00 17.82
CA GLN A 100 5.62 -1.35 17.05
C GLN A 100 5.28 -1.29 15.56
N LEU A 101 4.67 -2.34 15.01
CA LEU A 101 4.15 -2.30 13.64
C LEU A 101 3.14 -1.16 13.47
N GLN A 102 2.18 -1.03 14.39
CA GLN A 102 1.15 0.01 14.31
C GLN A 102 1.74 1.42 14.42
N GLN A 103 2.69 1.64 15.34
CA GLN A 103 3.40 2.92 15.48
C GLN A 103 4.16 3.27 14.20
N GLN A 104 4.85 2.29 13.60
CA GLN A 104 5.55 2.51 12.33
C GLN A 104 4.57 2.83 11.20
N MET A 105 3.47 2.09 11.07
CA MET A 105 2.45 2.35 10.04
C MET A 105 1.87 3.76 10.15
N GLN A 106 1.60 4.25 11.36
CA GLN A 106 1.15 5.63 11.56
C GLN A 106 2.22 6.65 11.14
N SER A 107 3.49 6.38 11.44
CA SER A 107 4.60 7.22 11.00
C SER A 107 4.75 7.22 9.48
N ASP A 108 4.65 6.05 8.84
CA ASP A 108 4.71 5.88 7.40
C ASP A 108 3.61 6.69 6.72
N ILE A 109 2.36 6.60 7.20
CA ILE A 109 1.22 7.36 6.67
C ILE A 109 1.48 8.87 6.74
N ARG A 110 2.04 9.38 7.85
CA ARG A 110 2.39 10.82 7.95
C ARG A 110 3.41 11.23 6.89
N VAL A 111 4.48 10.46 6.72
CA VAL A 111 5.53 10.74 5.73
C VAL A 111 4.98 10.65 4.31
N ILE A 112 4.12 9.67 4.03
CA ILE A 112 3.47 9.50 2.73
C ILE A 112 2.60 10.70 2.40
N LYS A 113 1.76 11.16 3.35
CA LYS A 113 0.94 12.36 3.16
C LYS A 113 1.79 13.57 2.79
N GLN A 114 2.85 13.83 3.56
CA GLN A 114 3.76 14.94 3.29
C GLN A 114 4.39 14.81 1.89
N CYS A 115 4.91 13.63 1.54
CA CYS A 115 5.52 13.37 0.24
C CYS A 115 4.55 13.62 -0.93
N LEU A 116 3.29 13.21 -0.81
CA LEU A 116 2.29 13.39 -1.87
C LEU A 116 1.80 14.85 -1.96
N GLN A 117 1.73 15.56 -0.83
CA GLN A 117 1.39 16.99 -0.80
C GLN A 117 2.47 17.84 -1.50
N GLU A 118 3.74 17.61 -1.17
CA GLU A 118 4.87 18.30 -1.80
C GLU A 118 4.90 18.09 -3.32
N LEU A 119 4.55 16.89 -3.80
CA LEU A 119 4.48 16.61 -5.23
C LEU A 119 3.28 17.28 -5.92
N SER A 120 2.16 17.44 -5.22
CA SER A 120 0.99 18.12 -5.79
C SER A 120 1.16 19.64 -5.90
N GLN A 121 2.03 20.25 -5.07
CA GLN A 121 2.31 21.68 -5.09
C GLN A 121 3.40 22.08 -6.11
N ASN A 122 4.18 21.11 -6.57
CA ASN A 122 5.29 21.31 -7.50
C ASN A 122 4.95 20.93 -8.96
N ASN A 123 3.69 20.59 -9.25
CA ASN A 123 3.17 20.31 -10.60
C ASN A 123 2.07 21.32 -10.94
#